data_AF-A0A9W6XF40-F1
#
_entry.id   AF-A0A9W6XF40-F1
#
_cell.length_a   1.000
_cell.length_b   1.000
_cell.length_c   1.000
_cell.angle_alpha   90.00
_cell.angle_beta   90.00
_cell.angle_gamma   90.00
#
_symmetry.space_group_name_H-M   'P 1'
#
loop_
_entity.id
_entity.type
_entity.pdbx_description
1 polymer ?
#
loop_
_entity_poly.entity_id
_entity_poly.type
_entity_poly.pdbx_seq_one_letter_code
_entity_poly.pdbx_strand_id
1 'polypeptide(L)'
;MSSAPAAVRQAIENWTEVGPFRRKPAEPGETSFIFDWGVRIEYDEDNKTKVGFICMVDEFCRNADNATNLLLLSKERTPAAVKHLRLVHHLESSKTKKESKTKRKREVAIEHLRSSTMYARNPARLNVLLETLRIINHNLLLCICEYEESKLLEALVKKDEMKVIITAERIGETIIELYSSTRKEITEFFEDNKDAYPNFTMMADFWTCKTTSKKYLGLRVN
;
A
#
# COMPACT_ATOMS: atom_id res chain seq x y z
N MET A 1 4.02 -15.59 -8.22
CA MET A 1 2.99 -16.35 -7.49
C MET A 1 3.69 -17.60 -6.96
N SER A 2 3.92 -17.73 -5.65
CA SER A 2 4.44 -19.00 -5.14
C SER A 2 3.24 -19.94 -5.01
N SER A 3 3.00 -20.71 -6.06
CA SER A 3 2.06 -21.83 -6.00
C SER A 3 2.54 -22.80 -4.93
N ALA A 4 1.63 -23.36 -4.13
CA ALA A 4 1.99 -24.24 -3.02
C ALA A 4 2.92 -25.38 -3.50
N PRO A 5 3.85 -25.89 -2.68
CA PRO A 5 4.73 -27.00 -3.07
C PRO A 5 3.93 -28.21 -3.59
N ALA A 6 4.53 -28.98 -4.50
CA ALA A 6 3.88 -30.15 -5.09
C ALA A 6 3.30 -31.11 -4.03
N ALA A 7 4.04 -31.32 -2.94
CA ALA A 7 3.60 -32.15 -1.82
C ALA A 7 2.30 -31.65 -1.15
N VAL A 8 2.08 -30.34 -1.07
CA VAL A 8 0.87 -29.75 -0.50
C VAL A 8 -0.31 -29.92 -1.46
N ARG A 9 -0.10 -29.68 -2.76
CA ARG A 9 -1.13 -29.88 -3.78
C ARG A 9 -1.57 -31.33 -3.85
N GLN A 10 -0.62 -32.25 -3.86
CA GLN A 10 -0.89 -33.69 -3.84
C GLN A 10 -1.66 -34.09 -2.57
N ALA A 11 -1.32 -33.52 -1.42
CA ALA A 11 -2.05 -33.78 -0.18
C ALA A 11 -3.50 -33.24 -0.22
N ILE A 12 -3.74 -32.08 -0.85
CA ILE A 12 -5.09 -31.52 -1.07
C ILE A 12 -5.89 -32.37 -2.08
N GLU A 13 -5.25 -32.85 -3.14
CA GLU A 13 -5.87 -33.70 -4.16
C GLU A 13 -6.25 -35.06 -3.59
N ASN A 14 -5.36 -35.66 -2.80
CA ASN A 14 -5.55 -36.97 -2.17
C ASN A 14 -6.39 -36.93 -0.89
N TRP A 15 -6.86 -35.76 -0.46
CA TRP A 15 -7.69 -35.66 0.72
C TRP A 15 -9.04 -36.32 0.47
N THR A 16 -9.37 -37.32 1.29
CA THR A 16 -10.65 -38.03 1.27
C THR A 16 -11.56 -37.55 2.39
N GLU A 17 -12.87 -37.74 2.23
CA GLU A 17 -13.83 -37.41 3.28
C GLU A 17 -13.55 -38.25 4.53
N VAL A 18 -13.42 -37.59 5.68
CA VAL A 18 -13.13 -38.23 6.98
C VAL A 18 -14.27 -37.88 7.94
N GLY A 19 -14.94 -38.89 8.48
CA GLY A 19 -16.00 -38.70 9.48
C GLY A 19 -17.14 -37.78 8.98
N PRO A 20 -17.52 -36.73 9.74
CA PRO A 20 -18.62 -35.83 9.36
C PRO A 20 -18.22 -34.76 8.34
N PHE A 21 -16.96 -34.72 7.89
CA PHE A 21 -16.42 -33.65 7.06
C PHE A 21 -16.54 -33.98 5.57
N ARG A 22 -17.26 -33.14 4.83
CA ARG A 22 -17.37 -33.21 3.36
C ARG A 22 -16.55 -32.10 2.71
N ARG A 23 -15.93 -32.38 1.56
CA ARG A 23 -15.12 -31.38 0.84
C ARG A 23 -16.03 -30.37 0.14
N LYS A 24 -15.81 -29.08 0.39
CA LYS A 24 -16.49 -27.98 -0.32
C LYS A 24 -15.48 -27.21 -1.18
N PRO A 25 -15.41 -27.46 -2.51
CA PRO A 25 -14.46 -26.77 -3.40
C PRO A 25 -14.75 -25.26 -3.45
N ALA A 26 -13.73 -24.46 -3.81
CA ALA A 26 -13.89 -23.02 -4.01
C ALA A 26 -14.93 -22.72 -5.11
N GLU A 27 -15.79 -21.74 -4.86
CA GLU A 27 -16.81 -21.31 -5.82
C GLU A 27 -16.20 -20.36 -6.87
N PRO A 28 -16.75 -20.32 -8.10
CA PRO A 28 -16.28 -19.39 -9.13
C PRO A 28 -16.34 -17.93 -8.66
N GLY A 29 -15.17 -17.31 -8.46
CA GLY A 29 -15.04 -15.92 -7.97
C GLY A 29 -14.33 -15.80 -6.61
N GLU A 30 -14.18 -16.90 -5.87
CA GLU A 30 -13.40 -16.92 -4.64
C GLU A 30 -11.89 -16.97 -4.93
N THR A 31 -11.13 -16.02 -4.39
CA THR A 31 -9.69 -15.84 -4.70
C THR A 31 -8.80 -15.89 -3.45
N SER A 32 -9.28 -16.52 -2.37
CA SER A 32 -8.52 -16.58 -1.12
C SER A 32 -7.29 -17.46 -1.28
N PHE A 33 -6.11 -16.94 -0.90
CA PHE A 33 -4.86 -17.69 -1.01
C PHE A 33 -4.84 -18.96 -0.15
N ILE A 34 -5.75 -19.08 0.83
CA ILE A 34 -5.82 -20.27 1.70
C ILE A 34 -6.14 -21.55 0.91
N PHE A 35 -6.83 -21.44 -0.23
CA PHE A 35 -7.22 -22.59 -1.04
C PHE A 35 -6.03 -23.30 -1.69
N ASP A 36 -4.89 -22.61 -1.80
CA ASP A 36 -3.65 -23.22 -2.27
C ASP A 36 -3.01 -24.12 -1.20
N TRP A 37 -3.40 -24.00 0.07
CA TRP A 37 -2.68 -24.56 1.22
C TRP A 37 -3.50 -25.53 2.08
N GLY A 38 -4.76 -25.77 1.73
CA GLY A 38 -5.59 -26.70 2.48
C GLY A 38 -6.96 -26.92 1.87
N VAL A 39 -7.76 -27.71 2.59
CA VAL A 39 -9.07 -28.16 2.12
C VAL A 39 -10.17 -27.42 2.88
N ARG A 40 -11.10 -26.82 2.14
CA ARG A 40 -12.34 -26.31 2.72
C ARG A 40 -13.33 -27.45 2.89
N ILE A 41 -13.91 -27.53 4.07
CA ILE A 41 -14.85 -28.60 4.45
C ILE A 41 -16.15 -28.02 4.98
N GLU A 42 -17.22 -28.79 4.88
CA GLU A 42 -18.50 -28.57 5.53
C GLU A 42 -18.82 -29.74 6.46
N TYR A 43 -19.46 -29.44 7.58
CA TYR A 43 -19.94 -30.44 8.54
C TYR A 43 -21.14 -29.89 9.31
N ASP A 44 -22.00 -30.80 9.78
CA ASP A 44 -23.14 -30.45 10.61
C ASP A 44 -22.80 -30.61 12.08
N GLU A 45 -23.01 -29.55 12.85
CA GLU A 45 -22.85 -29.54 14.31
C GLU A 45 -24.03 -28.77 14.91
N ASP A 46 -24.72 -29.36 15.89
CA ASP A 46 -25.90 -28.76 16.55
C ASP A 46 -27.02 -28.32 15.58
N ASN A 47 -27.36 -29.17 14.60
CA ASN A 47 -28.33 -28.89 13.52
C ASN A 47 -27.99 -27.64 12.68
N LYS A 48 -26.71 -27.24 12.63
CA LYS A 48 -26.22 -26.14 11.79
C LYS A 48 -25.04 -26.59 10.96
N THR A 49 -25.13 -26.37 9.65
CA THR A 49 -24.00 -26.56 8.74
C THR A 49 -22.95 -25.49 8.99
N LYS A 50 -21.75 -25.92 9.36
CA LYS A 50 -20.58 -25.08 9.57
C LYS A 50 -19.57 -25.32 8.45
N VAL A 51 -18.80 -24.29 8.14
CA VAL A 51 -17.71 -24.36 7.16
C VAL A 51 -16.39 -24.20 7.88
N GLY A 52 -15.45 -25.10 7.59
CA GLY A 52 -14.12 -25.12 8.16
C GLY A 52 -13.03 -25.21 7.10
N PHE A 53 -11.80 -25.04 7.53
CA PHE A 53 -10.61 -25.20 6.73
C PHE A 53 -9.63 -26.13 7.45
N ILE A 54 -9.13 -27.14 6.74
CA ILE A 54 -8.09 -28.05 7.21
C ILE A 54 -6.79 -27.68 6.51
N CYS A 55 -5.77 -27.37 7.30
CA CYS A 55 -4.45 -27.02 6.79
C CYS A 55 -3.71 -28.27 6.28
N MET A 56 -3.09 -28.20 5.09
CA MET A 56 -2.36 -29.33 4.47
C MET A 56 -0.86 -29.03 4.30
N VAL A 57 -0.36 -27.97 4.93
CA VAL A 57 0.99 -27.45 4.70
C VAL A 57 2.08 -28.44 5.13
N ASP A 58 2.01 -28.96 6.36
CA ASP A 58 2.98 -29.92 6.92
C ASP A 58 2.30 -31.15 7.53
N GLU A 59 3.10 -32.14 7.90
CA GLU A 59 2.64 -33.42 8.45
C GLU A 59 1.89 -33.25 9.79
N PHE A 60 2.32 -32.28 10.60
CA PHE A 60 1.68 -31.95 11.87
C PHE A 60 0.23 -31.46 11.66
N CYS A 61 0.01 -30.62 10.65
CA CYS A 61 -1.32 -30.14 10.28
C CYS A 61 -2.16 -31.18 9.53
N ARG A 62 -1.53 -32.21 8.95
CA ARG A 62 -2.24 -33.30 8.27
C ARG A 62 -2.74 -34.39 9.22
N ASN A 63 -2.20 -34.45 10.43
CA ASN A 63 -2.57 -35.49 11.38
C ASN A 63 -4.03 -35.30 11.87
N ALA A 64 -4.87 -36.32 11.70
CA ALA A 64 -6.30 -36.28 12.01
C ALA A 64 -6.61 -36.18 13.52
N ASP A 65 -5.65 -36.53 14.38
CA ASP A 65 -5.82 -36.52 15.85
C ASP A 65 -5.67 -35.14 16.48
N ASN A 66 -5.25 -34.14 15.70
CA ASN A 66 -5.03 -32.78 16.18
C ASN A 66 -6.32 -31.94 16.04
N ALA A 67 -7.08 -31.82 17.14
CA ALA A 67 -8.27 -30.97 17.24
C ALA A 67 -8.05 -29.49 16.82
N THR A 68 -6.79 -29.04 16.76
CA THR A 68 -6.35 -27.71 16.29
C THR A 68 -6.32 -27.54 14.76
N ASN A 69 -6.48 -28.62 13.98
CA ASN A 69 -6.36 -28.55 12.52
C ASN A 69 -7.63 -28.03 11.83
N LEU A 70 -8.77 -28.02 12.54
CA LEU A 70 -10.02 -27.45 12.05
C LEU A 70 -10.09 -25.95 12.35
N LEU A 71 -9.95 -25.13 11.32
CA LEU A 71 -10.07 -23.69 11.41
C LEU A 71 -11.44 -23.24 10.92
N LEU A 72 -12.28 -22.78 11.85
CA LEU A 72 -13.64 -22.35 11.52
C LEU A 72 -13.63 -21.11 10.60
N LEU A 73 -14.41 -21.17 9.52
CA LEU A 73 -14.61 -20.06 8.60
C LEU A 73 -15.90 -19.32 8.96
N SER A 74 -15.78 -18.16 9.61
CA SER A 74 -16.94 -17.36 9.99
C SER A 74 -17.51 -16.61 8.78
N LYS A 75 -18.76 -16.90 8.39
CA LYS A 75 -19.46 -16.22 7.27
C LYS A 75 -18.61 -16.14 6.00
N GLU A 76 -18.02 -17.26 5.60
CA GLU A 76 -17.14 -17.39 4.40
C GLU A 76 -15.83 -16.59 4.46
N ARG A 77 -15.56 -15.89 5.58
CA ARG A 77 -14.30 -15.19 5.78
C ARG A 77 -13.22 -16.16 6.24
N THR A 78 -11.99 -15.89 5.84
CA THR A 78 -10.83 -16.74 6.10
C THR A 78 -9.84 -16.28 7.18
N PRO A 79 -10.17 -15.38 8.14
CA PRO A 79 -9.16 -14.78 9.02
C PRO A 79 -8.48 -15.79 9.94
N ALA A 80 -9.18 -16.85 10.38
CA ALA A 80 -8.61 -17.92 11.19
C ALA A 80 -7.55 -18.71 10.41
N ALA A 81 -7.89 -19.14 9.19
CA ALA A 81 -6.98 -19.81 8.26
C ALA A 81 -5.76 -18.94 7.90
N VAL A 82 -5.98 -17.67 7.56
CA VAL A 82 -4.89 -16.73 7.25
C VAL A 82 -3.98 -16.51 8.47
N LYS A 83 -4.54 -16.39 9.68
CA LYS A 83 -3.76 -16.23 10.91
C LYS A 83 -2.92 -17.47 11.20
N HIS A 84 -3.49 -18.66 11.06
CA HIS A 84 -2.77 -19.93 11.23
C HIS A 84 -1.62 -20.07 10.23
N LEU A 85 -1.89 -19.90 8.92
CA LEU A 85 -0.87 -19.99 7.88
C LEU A 85 0.30 -19.01 8.13
N ARG A 86 0.01 -17.80 8.62
CA ARG A 86 1.04 -16.80 8.95
C ARG A 86 1.84 -17.15 10.20
N LEU A 87 1.18 -17.58 11.27
CA LEU A 87 1.84 -17.79 12.56
C LEU A 87 2.57 -19.13 12.65
N VAL A 88 2.01 -20.18 12.05
CA VAL A 88 2.55 -21.55 12.13
C VAL A 88 3.50 -21.84 10.96
N HIS A 89 3.14 -21.44 9.75
CA HIS A 89 3.92 -21.78 8.55
C HIS A 89 4.65 -20.58 7.92
N HIS A 90 4.53 -19.38 8.50
CA HIS A 90 5.11 -18.14 7.95
C HIS A 90 4.69 -17.87 6.49
N LEU A 91 3.49 -18.33 6.11
CA LEU A 91 2.90 -18.13 4.81
C LEU A 91 2.01 -16.89 4.81
N GLU A 92 2.27 -15.99 3.88
CA GLU A 92 1.53 -14.74 3.73
C GLU A 92 1.05 -14.56 2.29
N SER A 93 -0.14 -14.01 2.16
CA SER A 93 -0.66 -13.61 0.85
C SER A 93 0.23 -12.56 0.19
N SER A 94 0.24 -12.53 -1.15
CA SER A 94 0.95 -11.49 -1.91
C SER A 94 0.47 -10.07 -1.56
N LYS A 95 -0.81 -9.91 -1.25
CA LYS A 95 -1.43 -8.67 -0.78
C LYS A 95 -0.84 -8.25 0.57
N THR A 96 -0.81 -9.15 1.54
CA THR A 96 -0.25 -8.92 2.89
C THR A 96 1.24 -8.59 2.83
N LYS A 97 2.02 -9.27 1.98
CA LYS A 97 3.45 -8.97 1.77
C LYS A 97 3.66 -7.56 1.19
N LYS A 98 2.84 -7.15 0.21
CA LYS A 98 2.91 -5.80 -0.37
C LYS A 98 2.54 -4.72 0.67
N GLU A 99 1.47 -4.92 1.41
CA GLU A 99 1.03 -4.01 2.48
C GLU A 99 2.11 -3.86 3.57
N SER A 100 2.71 -4.97 4.02
CA SER A 100 3.80 -4.96 5.01
C SER A 100 5.02 -4.19 4.51
N LYS A 101 5.44 -4.41 3.25
CA LYS A 101 6.54 -3.64 2.63
C LYS A 101 6.21 -2.15 2.54
N THR A 102 5.00 -1.79 2.15
CA THR A 102 4.58 -0.38 2.08
C THR A 102 4.55 0.26 3.47
N LYS A 103 4.06 -0.46 4.49
CA LYS A 103 4.08 0.00 5.88
C LYS A 103 5.51 0.26 6.36
N ARG A 104 6.43 -0.67 6.11
CA ARG A 104 7.85 -0.50 6.44
C ARG A 104 8.46 0.71 5.74
N LYS A 105 8.15 0.94 4.46
CA LYS A 105 8.60 2.14 3.73
C LYS A 105 8.07 3.43 4.37
N ARG A 106 6.79 3.44 4.78
CA ARG A 106 6.19 4.59 5.46
C ARG A 106 6.84 4.85 6.81
N GLU A 107 7.11 3.83 7.60
CA GLU A 107 7.80 3.95 8.90
C GLU A 107 9.21 4.52 8.73
N VAL A 108 9.97 4.03 7.74
CA VAL A 108 11.30 4.59 7.41
C VAL A 108 11.21 6.06 6.99
N ALA A 109 10.24 6.43 6.16
CA ALA A 109 10.05 7.82 5.75
C ALA A 109 9.68 8.74 6.94
N ILE A 110 8.83 8.26 7.85
CA ILE A 110 8.47 8.99 9.08
C ILE A 110 9.71 9.21 9.95
N GLU A 111 10.52 8.17 10.14
CA GLU A 111 11.72 8.27 10.97
C GLU A 111 12.77 9.21 10.35
N HIS A 112 12.95 9.10 9.02
CA HIS A 112 13.79 10.04 8.28
C HIS A 112 13.33 11.49 8.49
N LEU A 113 12.03 11.78 8.35
CA LEU A 113 11.51 13.12 8.60
C LEU A 113 11.73 13.58 10.04
N ARG A 114 11.48 12.72 11.04
CA ARG A 114 11.71 13.04 12.46
C ARG A 114 13.15 13.36 12.77
N SER A 115 14.09 12.65 12.13
CA SER A 115 15.53 12.89 12.27
C SER A 115 16.05 14.11 11.51
N SER A 116 15.23 14.69 10.61
CA SER A 116 15.65 15.81 9.78
C SER A 116 15.84 17.10 10.59
N THR A 117 16.83 17.89 10.19
CA THR A 117 17.07 19.23 10.75
C THR A 117 15.87 20.15 10.59
N MET A 118 15.06 19.96 9.54
CA MET A 118 13.85 20.72 9.29
C MET A 118 12.77 20.42 10.33
N TYR A 119 12.54 19.15 10.66
CA TYR A 119 11.60 18.78 11.72
C TYR A 119 12.05 19.33 13.08
N ALA A 120 13.34 19.25 13.39
CA ALA A 120 13.88 19.73 14.66
C ALA A 120 13.84 21.26 14.80
N ARG A 121 14.11 22.02 13.74
CA ARG A 121 14.22 23.49 13.79
C ARG A 121 12.91 24.21 13.47
N ASN A 122 12.11 23.67 12.56
CA ASN A 122 10.88 24.34 12.11
C ASN A 122 9.82 23.31 11.65
N PRO A 123 9.20 22.61 12.62
CA PRO A 123 8.17 21.60 12.34
C PRO A 123 6.93 22.18 11.64
N ALA A 124 6.58 23.44 11.92
CA ALA A 124 5.53 24.17 11.21
C ALA A 124 5.87 24.35 9.71
N ARG A 125 7.12 24.71 9.38
CA ARG A 125 7.55 24.81 7.98
C ARG A 125 7.50 23.46 7.26
N LEU A 126 7.88 22.39 7.95
CA LEU A 126 7.76 21.04 7.39
C LEU A 126 6.29 20.69 7.07
N ASN A 127 5.33 21.07 7.92
CA ASN A 127 3.91 20.88 7.65
C ASN A 127 3.49 21.58 6.34
N VAL A 128 3.87 22.85 6.14
CA VAL A 128 3.57 23.57 4.89
C VAL A 128 4.12 22.83 3.68
N LEU A 129 5.39 22.38 3.73
CA LEU A 129 6.02 21.66 2.64
C LEU A 129 5.33 20.33 2.33
N LEU A 130 4.92 19.57 3.35
CA LEU A 130 4.20 18.30 3.17
C LEU A 130 2.83 18.53 2.53
N GLU A 131 2.09 19.57 2.92
CA GLU A 131 0.82 19.91 2.27
C GLU A 131 1.04 20.41 0.84
N THR A 132 2.08 21.21 0.58
CA THR A 132 2.45 21.61 -0.78
C THR A 132 2.77 20.40 -1.66
N LEU A 133 3.58 19.45 -1.16
CA LEU A 133 3.90 18.22 -1.89
C LEU A 133 2.65 17.35 -2.12
N ARG A 134 1.75 17.28 -1.14
CA ARG A 134 0.46 16.57 -1.30
C ARG A 134 -0.38 17.19 -2.42
N ILE A 135 -0.42 18.52 -2.49
CA ILE A 135 -1.16 19.25 -3.53
C ILE A 135 -0.56 18.99 -4.92
N ILE A 136 0.77 19.14 -5.06
CA ILE A 136 1.48 18.93 -6.33
C ILE A 136 1.33 17.46 -6.79
N ASN A 137 1.67 16.50 -5.93
CA ASN A 137 1.75 15.09 -6.31
C ASN A 137 0.39 14.45 -6.61
N HIS A 138 -0.70 15.06 -6.14
CA HIS A 138 -2.06 14.55 -6.33
C HIS A 138 -2.97 15.51 -7.10
N ASN A 139 -2.43 16.57 -7.70
CA ASN A 139 -3.16 17.57 -8.48
C ASN A 139 -4.39 18.12 -7.74
N LEU A 140 -4.23 18.43 -6.46
CA LEU A 140 -5.33 18.94 -5.63
C LEU A 140 -5.51 20.46 -5.82
N LEU A 141 -6.67 20.97 -5.41
CA LEU A 141 -6.91 22.42 -5.37
C LEU A 141 -5.97 23.08 -4.36
N LEU A 142 -5.43 24.26 -4.71
CA LEU A 142 -4.53 25.02 -3.85
C LEU A 142 -5.16 25.39 -2.49
N CYS A 143 -6.48 25.60 -2.47
CA CYS A 143 -7.23 25.97 -1.28
C CYS A 143 -7.70 24.78 -0.43
N ILE A 144 -7.28 23.53 -0.73
CA ILE A 144 -7.76 22.35 0.02
C ILE A 144 -7.50 22.46 1.53
N CYS A 145 -6.43 23.15 1.94
CA CYS A 145 -6.08 23.35 3.35
C CYS A 145 -6.96 24.40 4.05
N GLU A 146 -7.70 25.22 3.30
CA GLU A 146 -8.55 26.29 3.82
C GLU A 146 -9.97 25.83 4.15
N TYR A 147 -10.34 24.61 3.71
CA TYR A 147 -11.65 24.04 4.00
C TYR A 147 -11.82 23.77 5.50
N GLU A 148 -13.05 23.86 5.99
CA GLU A 148 -13.35 23.68 7.41
C GLU A 148 -12.95 22.28 7.90
N GLU A 149 -13.15 21.24 7.09
CA GLU A 149 -12.72 19.88 7.42
C GLU A 149 -11.19 19.78 7.59
N SER A 150 -10.43 20.52 6.77
CA SER A 150 -8.97 20.58 6.88
C SER A 150 -8.54 21.28 8.17
N LYS A 151 -9.21 22.38 8.55
CA LYS A 151 -8.97 23.07 9.82
C LYS A 151 -9.31 22.21 11.02
N LEU A 152 -10.41 21.46 10.96
CA LEU A 152 -10.81 20.52 12.01
C LEU A 152 -9.80 19.38 12.16
N LEU A 153 -9.33 18.79 11.06
CA LEU A 153 -8.30 17.76 11.08
C LEU A 153 -6.97 18.29 11.66
N GLU A 154 -6.59 19.51 11.31
CA GLU A 154 -5.43 20.17 11.89
C GLU A 154 -5.57 20.37 13.41
N ALA A 155 -6.73 20.85 13.87
CA ALA A 155 -6.99 21.04 15.29
C ALA A 155 -6.96 19.73 16.09
N LEU A 156 -7.52 18.65 15.52
CA LEU A 156 -7.72 17.37 16.19
C LEU A 156 -6.51 16.42 16.12
N VAL A 157 -5.75 16.43 15.02
CA VAL A 157 -4.76 15.37 14.72
C VAL A 157 -3.33 15.89 14.60
N LYS A 158 -3.13 17.14 14.17
CA LYS A 158 -1.76 17.67 14.02
C LYS A 158 -1.18 18.04 15.40
N LYS A 159 0.10 17.74 15.58
CA LYS A 159 0.87 18.15 16.77
C LYS A 159 0.94 19.68 16.85
N ASP A 160 0.90 20.22 18.05
CA ASP A 160 0.91 21.67 18.27
C ASP A 160 2.14 22.37 17.65
N GLU A 161 3.32 21.75 17.73
CA GLU A 161 4.57 22.24 17.13
C GLU A 161 4.52 22.36 15.59
N MET A 162 3.60 21.63 14.94
CA MET A 162 3.43 21.63 13.49
C MET A 162 2.28 22.54 13.03
N LYS A 163 1.43 23.02 13.94
CA LYS A 163 0.24 23.82 13.59
C LYS A 163 0.65 25.14 12.96
N VAL A 164 0.05 25.46 11.83
CA VAL A 164 0.33 26.69 11.08
C VAL A 164 -0.83 27.00 10.16
N ILE A 165 -1.15 28.28 9.99
CA ILE A 165 -2.18 28.67 9.01
C ILE A 165 -1.62 28.45 7.60
N ILE A 166 -2.29 27.56 6.86
CA ILE A 166 -1.97 27.22 5.47
C ILE A 166 -3.05 27.79 4.56
N THR A 167 -2.63 28.75 3.73
CA THR A 167 -3.49 29.39 2.72
C THR A 167 -3.01 29.05 1.32
N ALA A 168 -3.88 29.22 0.32
CA ALA A 168 -3.55 29.05 -1.08
C ALA A 168 -2.38 29.96 -1.51
N GLU A 169 -2.31 31.19 -0.98
CA GLU A 169 -1.20 32.11 -1.17
C GLU A 169 0.13 31.52 -0.67
N ARG A 170 0.15 31.04 0.58
CA ARG A 170 1.35 30.46 1.19
C ARG A 170 1.80 29.15 0.53
N ILE A 171 0.84 28.37 0.04
CA ILE A 171 1.12 27.21 -0.83
C ILE A 171 1.76 27.68 -2.14
N GLY A 172 1.21 28.73 -2.78
CA GLY A 172 1.76 29.33 -3.99
C GLY A 172 3.23 29.76 -3.83
N GLU A 173 3.54 30.49 -2.75
CA GLU A 173 4.91 30.88 -2.41
C GLU A 173 5.82 29.65 -2.22
N THR A 174 5.32 28.63 -1.52
CA THR A 174 6.09 27.40 -1.28
C THR A 174 6.32 26.60 -2.56
N ILE A 175 5.39 26.60 -3.51
CA ILE A 175 5.58 26.02 -4.86
C ILE A 175 6.71 26.74 -5.58
N ILE A 176 6.73 28.08 -5.53
CA ILE A 176 7.80 28.89 -6.16
C ILE A 176 9.16 28.55 -5.53
N GLU A 177 9.24 28.44 -4.21
CA GLU A 177 10.46 28.07 -3.50
C GLU A 177 10.93 26.64 -3.82
N LEU A 178 10.01 25.67 -3.87
CA LEU A 178 10.34 24.30 -4.27
C LEU A 178 10.85 24.25 -5.70
N TYR A 179 10.22 24.98 -6.61
CA TYR A 179 10.64 25.06 -8.00
C TYR A 179 12.02 25.73 -8.13
N SER A 180 12.26 26.84 -7.44
CA SER A 180 13.56 27.53 -7.48
C SER A 180 14.68 26.67 -6.90
N SER A 181 14.42 25.97 -5.80
CA SER A 181 15.36 25.03 -5.17
C SER A 181 15.67 23.85 -6.08
N THR A 182 14.63 23.21 -6.62
CA THR A 182 14.79 22.09 -7.56
C THR A 182 15.54 22.51 -8.82
N ARG A 183 15.21 23.67 -9.39
CA ARG A 183 15.92 24.20 -10.56
C ARG A 183 17.39 24.43 -10.27
N LYS A 184 17.70 25.00 -9.10
CA LYS A 184 19.09 25.24 -8.68
C LYS A 184 19.86 23.92 -8.57
N GLU A 185 19.31 22.95 -7.87
CA GLU A 185 19.92 21.62 -7.68
C GLU A 185 20.15 20.90 -9.01
N ILE A 186 19.18 20.95 -9.94
CA ILE A 186 19.34 20.37 -11.28
C ILE A 186 20.42 21.12 -12.08
N THR A 187 20.48 22.44 -11.98
CA THR A 187 21.50 23.24 -12.70
C THR A 187 22.91 22.90 -12.18
N GLU A 188 23.08 22.84 -10.85
CA GLU A 188 24.34 22.46 -10.22
C GLU A 188 24.74 21.04 -10.63
N PHE A 189 23.79 20.09 -10.62
CA PHE A 189 24.01 18.74 -11.11
C PHE A 189 24.51 18.70 -12.56
N PHE A 190 23.95 19.52 -13.47
CA PHE A 190 24.40 19.55 -14.86
C PHE A 190 25.79 20.16 -15.03
N GLU A 191 26.11 21.21 -14.29
CA GLU A 191 27.45 21.80 -14.33
C GLU A 191 28.50 20.81 -13.77
N ASP A 192 28.20 20.12 -12.68
CA ASP A 192 29.11 19.15 -12.05
C ASP A 192 29.34 17.89 -12.93
N ASN A 193 28.40 17.56 -13.82
CA ASN A 193 28.43 16.34 -14.64
C ASN A 193 28.53 16.63 -16.14
N LYS A 194 28.96 17.84 -16.52
CA LYS A 194 29.02 18.30 -17.92
C LYS A 194 29.86 17.40 -18.83
N ASP A 195 30.94 16.83 -18.30
CA ASP A 195 31.81 15.92 -19.05
C ASP A 195 31.17 14.53 -19.26
N ALA A 196 30.30 14.10 -18.33
CA ALA A 196 29.60 12.81 -18.40
C ALA A 196 28.36 12.88 -19.31
N TYR A 197 27.71 14.05 -19.39
CA TYR A 197 26.50 14.27 -20.19
C TYR A 197 26.71 15.43 -21.18
N PRO A 198 27.43 15.21 -22.30
CA PRO A 198 27.84 16.28 -23.20
C PRO A 198 26.70 16.87 -24.03
N ASN A 199 25.57 16.16 -24.17
CA ASN A 199 24.44 16.58 -24.97
C ASN A 199 23.13 16.29 -24.24
N PHE A 200 22.17 17.21 -24.36
CA PHE A 200 20.79 17.05 -23.93
C PHE A 200 19.86 17.18 -25.13
N THR A 201 18.79 16.40 -25.17
CA THR A 201 17.79 16.52 -26.23
C THR A 201 16.58 17.26 -25.69
N MET A 202 16.25 18.40 -26.31
CA MET A 202 15.02 19.13 -25.99
C MET A 202 13.94 18.80 -27.02
N MET A 203 12.83 18.23 -26.56
CA MET A 203 11.62 18.06 -27.36
C MET A 203 10.72 19.28 -27.17
N ALA A 204 10.32 19.90 -28.28
CA ALA A 204 9.40 21.03 -28.31
C ALA A 204 8.08 20.61 -28.96
N ASP A 205 6.99 20.68 -28.20
CA ASP A 205 5.64 20.35 -28.64
C ASP A 205 4.80 21.62 -28.71
N PHE A 206 4.12 21.82 -29.84
CA PHE A 206 3.20 22.94 -30.05
C PHE A 206 1.77 22.45 -30.17
N TRP A 207 0.84 23.02 -29.41
CA TRP A 207 -0.58 22.72 -29.56
C TRP A 207 -1.46 23.93 -29.30
N THR A 208 -2.70 23.87 -29.78
CA THR A 208 -3.73 24.89 -29.54
C THR A 208 -4.89 24.24 -28.77
N CYS A 209 -5.28 24.82 -27.63
CA CYS A 209 -6.46 24.38 -26.91
C CYS A 209 -7.71 24.87 -27.64
N LYS A 210 -8.57 23.95 -28.11
CA LYS A 210 -9.81 24.30 -28.82
C LYS A 210 -10.79 25.08 -27.94
N THR A 211 -10.84 24.81 -26.65
CA THR A 211 -11.77 25.46 -25.71
C THR A 211 -11.38 26.90 -25.40
N THR A 212 -10.09 27.18 -25.24
CA THR A 212 -9.62 28.53 -24.87
C THR A 212 -9.00 29.30 -26.03
N SER A 213 -8.87 28.68 -27.21
CA SER A 213 -8.16 29.20 -28.39
C SER A 213 -6.72 29.66 -28.13
N LYS A 214 -6.12 29.22 -27.01
CA LYS A 214 -4.74 29.56 -26.62
C LYS A 214 -3.75 28.59 -27.24
N LYS A 215 -2.62 29.11 -27.69
CA LYS A 215 -1.46 28.32 -28.15
C LYS A 215 -0.54 28.04 -26.98
N TYR A 216 0.01 26.83 -26.93
CA TYR A 216 0.91 26.37 -25.88
C TYR A 216 2.18 25.80 -26.53
N LEU A 217 3.30 26.01 -25.86
CA LEU A 217 4.60 25.41 -26.14
C LEU A 217 5.01 24.60 -24.92
N GLY A 218 5.16 23.30 -25.10
CA GLY A 218 5.73 22.40 -24.11
C GLY A 218 7.18 22.10 -24.45
N LEU A 219 8.08 22.28 -23.48
CA LEU A 219 9.49 21.91 -23.62
C LEU A 219 9.78 20.77 -22.64
N ARG A 220 10.45 19.72 -23.13
CA ARG A 220 10.90 18.57 -22.33
C ARG A 220 12.36 18.30 -22.61
N VAL A 221 13.17 18.20 -21.57
CA VAL A 221 14.59 17.84 -21.67
C VAL A 221 14.73 16.35 -21.35
N ASN A 222 15.38 15.60 -22.25
CA ASN A 222 15.71 14.18 -22.11
C ASN A 222 17.23 13.98 -22.07
#